data_AF-A0A1M3BCD5-F1
#
_entry.id   AF-A0A1M3BCD5-F1
#
_cell.length_a   1.000
_cell.length_b   1.000
_cell.length_c   1.000
_cell.angle_alpha   90.00
_cell.angle_beta   90.00
_cell.angle_gamma   90.00
#
_symmetry.space_group_name_H-M   'P 1'
#
loop_
_entity.id
_entity.type
_entity.pdbx_description
1 polymer ?
#
loop_
_entity_poly.entity_id
_entity_poly.type
_entity_poly.pdbx_seq_one_letter_code
_entity_poly.pdbx_strand_id
1 'polypeptide(L)'
;MAATRNDKTATIANPGMDVKKIFEAIKLAIDNKPFGYPIVVAGYPPHLREVVDMAIKENFDLSKHNIIGVVGGEGMSEGQRDLIVKQRDENGTLTRQGFSRCYSTYGASDLDVNLGYESDFEVELRKICHTNPQLAAELFDDKGSIPMIFHYDPLNYHIETNEEQHLIFTCTRNDRISPRVRYDLGDKGNVMANSDLLAILKKHGVTLKNMPRTNLPFVFVWGRGDSIVSYRGAIVAPENLGEAINRAGLNEKIAHYALFQYTENGKTFTEFMVEPKEGHDLPPNLLETLVDHMRDINPDFKKQFDECADPDGKPKLRLFEPGTSPMSVQRERYPQAKKKYIFFEKAGDEFTPDHKVLKGTVIH
;
A
#
# COMPACT_ATOMS: atom_id res chain seq x y z
N MET A 1 -23.78 17.76 5.39
CA MET A 1 -22.89 18.82 4.86
C MET A 1 -21.54 18.67 5.55
N ALA A 2 -20.45 18.55 4.78
CA ALA A 2 -19.11 18.64 5.33
C ALA A 2 -18.87 20.04 5.90
N ALA A 3 -18.22 20.14 7.06
CA ALA A 3 -17.82 21.44 7.60
C ALA A 3 -16.80 22.06 6.63
N THR A 4 -17.11 23.24 6.09
CA THR A 4 -16.22 23.96 5.19
C THR A 4 -15.67 25.21 5.87
N ARG A 5 -14.35 25.39 5.83
CA ARG A 5 -13.69 26.63 6.24
C ARG A 5 -13.06 27.26 5.00
N ASN A 6 -13.48 28.47 4.66
CA ASN A 6 -12.84 29.27 3.62
C ASN A 6 -11.74 30.10 4.28
N ASP A 7 -10.49 29.72 4.05
CA ASP A 7 -9.38 30.67 4.14
C ASP A 7 -9.27 31.38 2.79
N LYS A 8 -8.67 32.57 2.72
CA LYS A 8 -8.59 33.41 1.50
C LYS A 8 -7.87 32.73 0.32
N THR A 9 -7.25 31.56 0.52
CA THR A 9 -6.45 30.84 -0.48
C THR A 9 -6.88 29.38 -0.72
N ALA A 10 -7.67 28.76 0.17
CA ALA A 10 -8.11 27.38 0.05
C ALA A 10 -9.45 27.11 0.74
N THR A 11 -10.26 26.22 0.17
CA THR A 11 -11.47 25.69 0.79
C THR A 11 -11.13 24.31 1.36
N ILE A 12 -11.30 24.14 2.67
CA ILE A 12 -11.10 22.85 3.34
C ILE A 12 -12.47 22.27 3.66
N ALA A 13 -12.69 21.00 3.30
CA ALA A 13 -13.88 20.23 3.65
C ALA A 13 -13.45 18.95 4.36
N ASN A 14 -14.11 18.61 5.48
CA ASN A 14 -13.95 17.30 6.12
C ASN A 14 -15.25 16.48 5.95
N PRO A 15 -15.33 15.58 4.96
CA PRO A 15 -16.48 14.71 4.74
C PRO A 15 -16.49 13.45 5.64
N GLY A 16 -15.45 13.23 6.44
CA GLY A 16 -15.22 11.97 7.15
C GLY A 16 -14.84 10.84 6.20
N MET A 17 -15.12 9.59 6.60
CA MET A 17 -14.75 8.37 5.88
C MET A 17 -15.85 7.80 4.99
N ASP A 18 -16.99 8.47 4.93
CA ASP A 18 -18.14 8.06 4.13
C ASP A 18 -17.86 8.34 2.65
N VAL A 19 -17.64 7.29 1.86
CA VAL A 19 -17.26 7.38 0.43
C VAL A 19 -18.23 8.26 -0.36
N LYS A 20 -19.54 8.16 -0.07
CA LYS A 20 -20.56 8.96 -0.75
C LYS A 20 -20.40 10.43 -0.44
N LYS A 21 -20.20 10.78 0.84
CA LYS A 21 -19.95 12.18 1.24
C LYS A 21 -18.64 12.72 0.68
N ILE A 22 -17.60 11.89 0.58
CA ILE A 22 -16.32 12.28 -0.05
C ILE A 22 -16.57 12.60 -1.53
N PHE A 23 -17.26 11.73 -2.25
CA PHE A 23 -17.58 11.93 -3.67
C PHE A 23 -18.47 13.16 -3.90
N GLU A 24 -19.50 13.38 -3.09
CA GLU A 24 -20.34 14.59 -3.13
C GLU A 24 -19.53 15.87 -2.85
N ALA A 25 -18.57 15.81 -1.92
CA ALA A 25 -17.69 16.95 -1.63
C ALA A 25 -16.75 17.26 -2.80
N ILE A 26 -16.25 16.24 -3.51
CA ILE A 26 -15.44 16.42 -4.72
C ILE A 26 -16.27 17.08 -5.82
N LYS A 27 -17.50 16.61 -6.07
CA LYS A 27 -18.42 17.25 -7.03
C LYS A 27 -18.69 18.71 -6.67
N LEU A 28 -18.98 18.99 -5.41
CA LEU A 28 -19.20 20.36 -4.93
C LEU A 28 -17.95 21.23 -5.12
N ALA A 29 -16.75 20.69 -4.91
CA ALA A 29 -15.51 21.42 -5.14
C ALA A 29 -15.28 21.70 -6.64
N ILE A 30 -15.61 20.75 -7.51
CA ILE A 30 -15.55 20.92 -8.97
C ILE A 30 -16.52 22.02 -9.43
N ASP A 31 -17.76 22.00 -8.96
CA ASP A 31 -18.80 22.95 -9.37
C ASP A 31 -18.50 24.40 -8.93
N ASN A 32 -17.81 24.55 -7.79
CA ASN A 32 -17.52 25.86 -7.19
C ASN A 32 -16.14 26.45 -7.56
N LYS A 33 -15.34 25.75 -8.36
CA LYS A 33 -13.98 26.19 -8.72
C LYS A 33 -13.79 26.27 -10.24
N PRO A 34 -12.91 27.15 -10.72
CA PRO A 34 -12.58 27.21 -12.15
C PRO A 34 -12.07 25.86 -12.67
N PHE A 35 -12.32 25.57 -13.94
CA PHE A 35 -11.77 24.38 -14.59
C PHE A 35 -10.25 24.30 -14.43
N GLY A 36 -9.73 23.12 -14.10
CA GLY A 36 -8.30 22.89 -13.86
C GLY A 36 -7.80 23.26 -12.46
N TYR A 37 -8.65 23.83 -11.59
CA TYR A 37 -8.28 24.12 -10.20
C TYR A 37 -7.87 22.82 -9.47
N PRO A 38 -6.72 22.80 -8.76
CA PRO A 38 -6.28 21.61 -8.03
C PRO A 38 -7.22 21.27 -6.87
N ILE A 39 -7.68 20.02 -6.83
CA ILE A 39 -8.47 19.47 -5.73
C ILE A 39 -7.62 18.38 -5.07
N VAL A 40 -7.28 18.56 -3.79
CA VAL A 40 -6.52 17.56 -3.02
C VAL A 40 -7.50 16.73 -2.20
N VAL A 41 -7.45 15.41 -2.39
CA VAL A 41 -8.26 14.44 -1.63
C VAL A 41 -7.33 13.62 -0.77
N ALA A 42 -7.38 13.84 0.54
CA ALA A 42 -6.54 13.12 1.50
C ALA A 42 -7.31 11.96 2.15
N GLY A 43 -6.66 10.82 2.35
CA GLY A 43 -7.29 9.66 3.00
C GLY A 43 -6.43 8.41 3.02
N TYR A 44 -7.06 7.25 2.99
CA TYR A 44 -6.38 5.96 2.87
C TYR A 44 -6.50 5.44 1.43
N PRO A 45 -5.51 4.68 0.91
CA PRO A 45 -5.57 4.12 -0.44
C PRO A 45 -6.89 3.43 -0.83
N PRO A 46 -7.46 2.49 -0.03
CA PRO A 46 -8.70 1.81 -0.39
C PRO A 46 -9.90 2.76 -0.48
N HIS A 47 -9.97 3.78 0.37
CA HIS A 47 -11.07 4.75 0.32
C HIS A 47 -11.02 5.62 -0.93
N LEU A 48 -9.82 6.03 -1.36
CA LEU A 48 -9.68 6.81 -2.59
C LEU A 48 -10.02 5.95 -3.82
N ARG A 49 -9.65 4.66 -3.82
CA ARG A 49 -10.11 3.71 -4.85
C ARG A 49 -11.63 3.64 -4.90
N GLU A 50 -12.30 3.55 -3.75
CA GLU A 50 -13.77 3.45 -3.69
C GLU A 50 -14.47 4.70 -4.19
N VAL A 51 -13.89 5.87 -3.97
CA VAL A 51 -14.39 7.13 -4.55
C VAL A 51 -14.31 7.08 -6.07
N VAL A 52 -13.23 6.54 -6.63
CA VAL A 52 -13.08 6.35 -8.08
C VAL A 52 -14.08 5.32 -8.61
N ASP A 53 -14.22 4.17 -7.93
CA ASP A 53 -15.17 3.12 -8.30
C ASP A 53 -16.63 3.64 -8.24
N MET A 54 -16.96 4.49 -7.26
CA MET A 54 -18.25 5.17 -7.17
C MET A 54 -18.47 6.15 -8.33
N ALA A 55 -17.47 6.96 -8.67
CA ALA A 55 -17.56 7.87 -9.81
C ALA A 55 -17.76 7.11 -11.13
N ILE A 56 -17.09 5.96 -11.31
CA ILE A 56 -17.30 5.05 -12.43
C ILE A 56 -18.75 4.57 -12.46
N LYS A 57 -19.26 4.08 -11.33
CA LYS A 57 -20.65 3.61 -11.20
C LYS A 57 -21.68 4.72 -11.50
N GLU A 58 -21.40 5.95 -11.11
CA GLU A 58 -22.27 7.11 -11.37
C GLU A 58 -22.02 7.78 -12.74
N ASN A 59 -21.18 7.21 -13.60
CA ASN A 59 -20.79 7.79 -14.89
C ASN A 59 -20.24 9.23 -14.79
N PHE A 60 -19.54 9.55 -13.71
CA PHE A 60 -18.92 10.84 -13.48
C PHE A 60 -17.43 10.81 -13.81
N ASP A 61 -17.03 11.56 -14.84
CA ASP A 61 -15.67 11.52 -15.39
C ASP A 61 -14.67 12.37 -14.58
N LEU A 62 -14.03 11.73 -13.59
CA LEU A 62 -12.98 12.36 -12.76
C LEU A 62 -11.75 12.77 -13.56
N SER A 63 -11.48 12.12 -14.71
CA SER A 63 -10.23 12.29 -15.46
C SER A 63 -10.07 13.67 -16.10
N LYS A 64 -11.19 14.38 -16.26
CA LYS A 64 -11.30 15.77 -16.75
C LYS A 64 -10.85 16.82 -15.74
N HIS A 65 -10.68 16.45 -14.47
CA HIS A 65 -10.39 17.38 -13.38
C HIS A 65 -9.00 17.16 -12.79
N ASN A 66 -8.40 18.23 -12.25
CA ASN A 66 -7.10 18.17 -11.60
C ASN A 66 -7.23 17.72 -10.15
N ILE A 67 -7.54 16.44 -9.95
CA ILE A 67 -7.69 15.83 -8.63
C ILE A 67 -6.39 15.12 -8.26
N ILE A 68 -5.86 15.39 -7.08
CA ILE A 68 -4.62 14.81 -6.55
C ILE A 68 -4.97 14.05 -5.27
N GLY A 69 -4.74 12.75 -5.26
CA GLY A 69 -4.82 11.93 -4.06
C GLY A 69 -3.58 12.10 -3.18
N VAL A 70 -3.76 12.21 -1.86
CA VAL A 70 -2.68 12.09 -0.88
C VAL A 70 -3.08 11.04 0.14
N VAL A 71 -2.36 9.93 0.18
CA VAL A 71 -2.71 8.78 1.03
C VAL A 71 -1.73 8.58 2.17
N GLY A 72 -2.22 8.18 3.33
CA GLY A 72 -1.39 7.88 4.49
C GLY A 72 -2.02 6.80 5.38
N GLY A 73 -1.36 6.50 6.50
CA GLY A 73 -1.80 5.50 7.48
C GLY A 73 -1.54 4.05 7.07
N GLU A 74 -1.37 3.76 5.78
CA GLU A 74 -0.95 2.45 5.28
C GLU A 74 -0.10 2.56 4.01
N GLY A 75 0.72 1.53 3.77
CA GLY A 75 1.46 1.39 2.53
C GLY A 75 0.50 1.21 1.36
N MET A 76 0.87 1.75 0.20
CA MET A 76 0.11 1.60 -1.04
C MET A 76 0.98 0.87 -2.04
N SER A 77 0.52 -0.24 -2.63
CA SER A 77 1.22 -0.87 -3.74
C SER A 77 1.04 -0.06 -5.03
N GLU A 78 1.93 -0.24 -6.01
CA GLU A 78 1.77 0.43 -7.31
C GLU A 78 0.51 -0.05 -8.04
N GLY A 79 0.15 -1.33 -7.91
CA GLY A 79 -1.14 -1.84 -8.40
C GLY A 79 -2.35 -1.16 -7.75
N GLN A 80 -2.31 -0.88 -6.45
CA GLN A 80 -3.36 -0.10 -5.78
C GLN A 80 -3.40 1.35 -6.28
N ARG A 81 -2.24 1.99 -6.48
CA ARG A 81 -2.16 3.35 -7.04
C ARG A 81 -2.79 3.41 -8.42
N ASP A 82 -2.53 2.41 -9.26
CA ASP A 82 -3.06 2.30 -10.62
C ASP A 82 -4.61 2.19 -10.64
N LEU A 83 -5.23 1.73 -9.55
CA LEU A 83 -6.69 1.74 -9.35
C LEU A 83 -7.26 3.08 -8.88
N ILE A 84 -6.42 4.05 -8.53
CA ILE A 84 -6.82 5.39 -8.08
C ILE A 84 -6.58 6.41 -9.19
N VAL A 85 -5.46 6.30 -9.89
CA VAL A 85 -5.06 7.27 -10.92
C VAL A 85 -5.65 6.90 -12.28
N LYS A 86 -5.88 7.92 -13.11
CA LYS A 86 -6.26 7.72 -14.51
C LYS A 86 -5.12 7.07 -15.28
N GLN A 87 -5.47 6.19 -16.21
CA GLN A 87 -4.52 5.50 -17.06
C GLN A 87 -4.77 5.81 -18.53
N ARG A 88 -3.70 5.82 -19.32
CA ARG A 88 -3.74 6.03 -20.77
C ARG A 88 -2.87 5.00 -21.47
N ASP A 89 -3.27 4.61 -22.68
CA ASP A 89 -2.44 3.81 -23.56
C ASP A 89 -1.30 4.63 -24.19
N GLU A 90 -0.48 3.98 -25.02
CA GLU A 90 0.64 4.59 -25.76
C GLU A 90 0.22 5.73 -26.71
N ASN A 91 -1.03 5.72 -27.16
CA ASN A 91 -1.60 6.75 -28.05
C ASN A 91 -2.27 7.89 -27.26
N GLY A 92 -2.23 7.83 -25.93
CA GLY A 92 -2.85 8.81 -25.04
C GLY A 92 -4.36 8.61 -24.86
N THR A 93 -4.94 7.50 -25.33
CA THR A 93 -6.36 7.17 -25.11
C THR A 93 -6.58 6.81 -23.65
N LEU A 94 -7.65 7.33 -23.04
CA LEU A 94 -8.00 7.00 -21.65
C LEU A 94 -8.42 5.53 -21.57
N THR A 95 -7.64 4.70 -20.87
CA THR A 95 -7.96 3.29 -20.60
C THR A 95 -8.68 3.11 -19.28
N ARG A 96 -8.48 4.02 -18.33
CA ARG A 96 -9.17 4.05 -17.04
C ARG A 96 -9.33 5.47 -16.54
N GLN A 97 -10.51 5.82 -16.06
CA GLN A 97 -10.72 7.10 -15.36
C GLN A 97 -10.22 7.04 -13.90
N GLY A 98 -10.00 8.21 -13.31
CA GLY A 98 -9.49 8.32 -11.96
C GLY A 98 -8.89 9.69 -11.69
N PHE A 99 -8.15 9.81 -10.60
CA PHE A 99 -7.45 11.03 -10.22
C PHE A 99 -6.27 11.31 -11.16
N SER A 100 -5.83 12.56 -11.21
CA SER A 100 -4.69 12.95 -12.04
C SER A 100 -3.37 12.40 -11.51
N ARG A 101 -3.19 12.37 -10.18
CA ARG A 101 -2.05 11.83 -9.45
C ARG A 101 -2.53 11.27 -8.11
N CYS A 102 -1.73 10.40 -7.50
CA CYS A 102 -1.90 9.96 -6.11
C CYS A 102 -0.51 9.77 -5.51
N TYR A 103 -0.26 10.33 -4.32
CA TYR A 103 1.01 10.26 -3.61
C TYR A 103 0.83 9.73 -2.20
N SER A 104 1.80 8.98 -1.70
CA SER A 104 1.84 8.56 -0.30
C SER A 104 2.54 9.59 0.60
N THR A 105 2.11 9.66 1.86
CA THR A 105 2.78 10.36 2.94
C THR A 105 3.03 9.40 4.10
N TYR A 106 4.19 9.53 4.73
CA TYR A 106 4.55 8.78 5.93
C TYR A 106 4.31 9.64 7.15
N GLY A 107 3.70 9.05 8.18
CA GLY A 107 3.38 9.75 9.41
C GLY A 107 3.01 8.77 10.52
N ALA A 108 3.11 9.25 11.75
CA ALA A 108 2.74 8.52 12.95
C ALA A 108 2.10 9.47 13.95
N SER A 109 0.96 9.06 14.54
CA SER A 109 0.21 9.86 15.51
C SER A 109 1.04 10.36 16.69
N ASP A 110 2.09 9.60 17.05
CA ASP A 110 2.93 9.87 18.22
C ASP A 110 4.09 10.84 17.90
N LEU A 111 4.31 11.11 16.60
CA LEU A 111 5.35 11.97 16.05
C LEU A 111 4.75 13.15 15.25
N ASP A 112 4.43 12.93 13.97
CA ASP A 112 3.80 13.90 13.07
C ASP A 112 3.06 13.19 11.93
N VAL A 113 2.13 13.90 11.29
CA VAL A 113 1.37 13.38 10.14
C VAL A 113 2.18 13.37 8.84
N ASN A 114 3.28 14.13 8.79
CA ASN A 114 4.15 14.28 7.61
C ASN A 114 5.63 14.16 7.99
N LEU A 115 6.05 12.92 8.24
CA LEU A 115 7.45 12.54 8.45
C LEU A 115 8.21 12.39 7.13
N GLY A 116 7.51 12.04 6.05
CA GLY A 116 8.09 11.92 4.72
C GLY A 116 7.02 11.97 3.65
N TYR A 117 7.41 12.39 2.45
CA TYR A 117 6.50 12.54 1.32
C TYR A 117 7.04 11.84 0.09
N GLU A 118 6.11 11.41 -0.75
CA GLU A 118 6.39 10.86 -2.07
C GLU A 118 6.20 11.95 -3.13
N SER A 119 6.96 11.88 -4.22
CA SER A 119 6.78 12.72 -5.40
C SER A 119 6.80 11.89 -6.68
N ASP A 120 6.69 12.54 -7.84
CA ASP A 120 6.79 11.86 -9.14
C ASP A 120 8.10 11.04 -9.27
N PHE A 121 9.19 11.48 -8.61
CA PHE A 121 10.47 10.78 -8.58
C PHE A 121 10.37 9.43 -7.85
N GLU A 122 9.84 9.40 -6.63
CA GLU A 122 9.76 8.20 -5.79
C GLU A 122 8.79 7.19 -6.38
N VAL A 123 7.67 7.64 -6.94
CA VAL A 123 6.74 6.77 -7.67
C VAL A 123 7.45 6.09 -8.84
N GLU A 124 8.19 6.86 -9.64
CA GLU A 124 8.92 6.33 -10.79
C GLU A 124 10.06 5.38 -10.39
N LEU A 125 10.85 5.77 -9.38
CA LEU A 125 11.90 4.95 -8.80
C LEU A 125 11.35 3.61 -8.33
N ARG A 126 10.26 3.64 -7.56
CA ARG A 126 9.63 2.44 -7.02
C ARG A 126 9.10 1.52 -8.12
N LYS A 127 8.45 2.07 -9.15
CA LYS A 127 8.01 1.31 -10.34
C LYS A 127 9.17 0.64 -11.08
N ILE A 128 10.32 1.30 -11.19
CA ILE A 128 11.50 0.70 -11.83
C ILE A 128 12.13 -0.39 -10.96
N CYS A 129 12.17 -0.22 -9.63
CA CYS A 129 12.64 -1.28 -8.74
C CYS A 129 11.79 -2.57 -8.89
N HIS A 130 10.48 -2.46 -9.18
CA HIS A 130 9.63 -3.63 -9.43
C HIS A 130 9.99 -4.42 -10.70
N THR A 131 10.67 -3.80 -11.66
CA THR A 131 11.07 -4.42 -12.93
C THR A 131 12.57 -4.62 -13.08
N ASN A 132 13.36 -4.15 -12.11
CA ASN A 132 14.82 -4.27 -12.07
C ASN A 132 15.28 -4.84 -10.71
N PRO A 133 15.28 -6.18 -10.55
CA PRO A 133 15.65 -6.84 -9.30
C PRO A 133 17.08 -6.51 -8.84
N GLN A 134 18.02 -6.32 -9.77
CA GLN A 134 19.41 -6.00 -9.43
C GLN A 134 19.53 -4.61 -8.79
N LEU A 135 18.80 -3.62 -9.32
CA LEU A 135 18.73 -2.30 -8.72
C LEU A 135 18.06 -2.36 -7.35
N ALA A 136 16.93 -3.07 -7.25
CA ALA A 136 16.20 -3.22 -6.00
C ALA A 136 17.08 -3.86 -4.91
N ALA A 137 17.79 -4.94 -5.24
CA ALA A 137 18.70 -5.61 -4.31
C ALA A 137 19.81 -4.69 -3.79
N GLU A 138 20.40 -3.85 -4.66
CA GLU A 138 21.44 -2.89 -4.23
C GLU A 138 20.90 -1.73 -3.40
N LEU A 139 19.69 -1.24 -3.68
CA LEU A 139 19.07 -0.16 -2.89
C LEU A 139 18.53 -0.63 -1.53
N PHE A 140 18.12 -1.89 -1.44
CA PHE A 140 17.26 -2.38 -0.36
C PHE A 140 17.81 -3.60 0.39
N ASP A 141 19.04 -4.03 0.08
CA ASP A 141 19.70 -5.20 0.67
C ASP A 141 18.94 -6.52 0.46
N ASP A 142 18.39 -6.73 -0.73
CA ASP A 142 17.73 -7.97 -1.19
C ASP A 142 16.60 -8.51 -0.27
N LYS A 143 15.85 -7.64 0.41
CA LYS A 143 14.81 -8.02 1.38
C LYS A 143 13.53 -8.65 0.80
N GLY A 144 13.52 -9.05 -0.48
CA GLY A 144 12.37 -9.68 -1.14
C GLY A 144 11.09 -8.82 -1.25
N SER A 145 11.14 -7.54 -0.84
CA SER A 145 10.02 -6.60 -0.89
C SER A 145 10.51 -5.16 -1.11
N ILE A 146 9.77 -4.42 -1.94
CA ILE A 146 10.09 -3.03 -2.27
C ILE A 146 9.39 -2.11 -1.28
N PRO A 147 10.13 -1.33 -0.48
CA PRO A 147 9.55 -0.47 0.55
C PRO A 147 8.76 0.67 -0.07
N MET A 148 7.99 1.37 0.77
CA MET A 148 7.61 2.74 0.45
C MET A 148 8.87 3.63 0.48
N ILE A 149 8.97 4.58 -0.45
CA ILE A 149 10.12 5.46 -0.60
C ILE A 149 9.66 6.90 -0.40
N PHE A 150 10.33 7.64 0.49
CA PHE A 150 9.99 9.02 0.78
C PHE A 150 11.24 9.87 0.90
N HIS A 151 11.18 11.13 0.47
CA HIS A 151 12.06 12.15 1.03
C HIS A 151 11.57 12.54 2.44
N TYR A 152 12.50 12.87 3.33
CA TYR A 152 12.18 13.46 4.63
C TYR A 152 13.05 14.68 4.94
N ASP A 153 12.56 15.56 5.80
CA ASP A 153 13.29 16.76 6.22
C ASP A 153 14.02 16.53 7.56
N PRO A 154 15.37 16.45 7.56
CA PRO A 154 16.15 16.25 8.78
C PRO A 154 16.09 17.44 9.75
N LEU A 155 15.63 18.61 9.30
CA LEU A 155 15.36 19.77 10.17
C LEU A 155 14.07 19.61 10.98
N ASN A 156 13.17 18.71 10.57
CA ASN A 156 11.99 18.35 11.34
C ASN A 156 12.23 17.11 12.20
N TYR A 157 12.84 16.07 11.61
CA TYR A 157 13.12 14.82 12.30
C TYR A 157 14.48 14.27 11.87
N HIS A 158 15.38 14.08 12.84
CA HIS A 158 16.52 13.20 12.63
C HIS A 158 16.02 11.75 12.66
N ILE A 159 16.27 11.01 11.58
CA ILE A 159 15.92 9.60 11.44
C ILE A 159 17.22 8.81 11.31
N GLU A 160 17.33 7.77 12.11
CA GLU A 160 18.42 6.79 12.06
C GLU A 160 17.83 5.37 12.04
N THR A 161 18.68 4.38 11.81
CA THR A 161 18.28 2.96 11.77
C THR A 161 19.15 2.19 12.75
N ASN A 162 18.53 1.38 13.62
CA ASN A 162 19.26 0.56 14.59
C ASN A 162 19.76 -0.77 13.98
N GLU A 163 20.46 -1.58 14.78
CA GLU A 163 20.99 -2.90 14.35
C GLU A 163 19.90 -3.88 13.89
N GLU A 164 18.69 -3.74 14.44
CA GLU A 164 17.51 -4.53 14.06
C GLU A 164 16.74 -3.93 12.88
N GLN A 165 17.24 -2.86 12.26
CA GLN A 165 16.60 -2.12 11.18
C GLN A 165 15.29 -1.42 11.54
N HIS A 166 15.06 -1.09 12.81
CA HIS A 166 13.98 -0.17 13.19
C HIS A 166 14.36 1.27 12.86
N LEU A 167 13.39 2.02 12.36
CA LEU A 167 13.47 3.46 12.22
C LEU A 167 13.34 4.12 13.60
N ILE A 168 14.37 4.86 13.97
CA ILE A 168 14.49 5.59 15.23
C ILE A 168 14.40 7.07 14.92
N PHE A 169 13.53 7.78 15.64
CA PHE A 169 13.21 9.17 15.37
C PHE A 169 13.68 10.07 16.51
N THR A 170 14.13 11.27 16.18
CA THR A 170 14.31 12.38 17.12
C THR A 170 13.73 13.64 16.49
N CYS A 171 12.72 14.23 17.14
CA CYS A 171 12.15 15.51 16.70
C CYS A 171 13.18 16.62 16.94
N THR A 172 13.56 17.32 15.88
CA THR A 172 14.53 18.42 15.90
C THR A 172 13.85 19.79 15.89
N ARG A 173 12.52 19.81 15.88
CA ARG A 173 11.71 21.04 15.90
C ARG A 173 11.68 21.65 17.29
N ASN A 174 11.72 22.98 17.33
CA ASN A 174 11.63 23.77 18.56
C ASN A 174 10.18 24.16 18.93
N ASP A 175 9.19 23.79 18.12
CA ASP A 175 7.76 24.07 18.32
C ASP A 175 6.97 22.88 18.89
N ARG A 176 7.67 21.78 19.25
CA ARG A 176 7.09 20.58 19.86
C ARG A 176 7.49 20.47 21.34
N ILE A 177 6.53 20.16 22.20
CA ILE A 177 6.76 19.97 23.65
C ILE A 177 7.60 18.73 23.93
N SER A 178 7.38 17.65 23.19
CA SER A 178 8.14 16.40 23.34
C SER A 178 9.07 16.21 22.14
N PRO A 179 10.40 16.19 22.37
CA PRO A 179 11.38 15.97 21.30
C PRO A 179 11.47 14.50 20.85
N ARG A 180 10.80 13.57 21.55
CA ARG A 180 10.78 12.13 21.21
C ARG A 180 12.17 11.61 20.85
N VAL A 181 13.15 11.80 21.75
CA VAL A 181 14.57 11.47 21.48
C VAL A 181 14.76 9.98 21.35
N ARG A 182 15.39 9.55 20.24
CA ARG A 182 15.63 8.14 19.88
C ARG A 182 14.39 7.27 20.07
N TYR A 183 13.24 7.78 19.66
CA TYR A 183 11.97 7.09 19.77
C TYR A 183 11.87 6.00 18.71
N ASP A 184 11.72 4.75 19.15
CA ASP A 184 11.46 3.60 18.28
C ASP A 184 9.96 3.53 17.96
N LEU A 185 9.62 3.70 16.67
CA LEU A 185 8.24 3.61 16.19
C LEU A 185 7.80 2.16 15.92
N GLY A 186 8.77 1.23 15.83
CA GLY A 186 8.57 -0.18 15.49
C GLY A 186 8.46 -0.46 13.99
N ASP A 187 8.63 0.56 13.13
CA ASP A 187 8.67 0.41 11.68
C ASP A 187 10.06 -0.03 11.22
N LYS A 188 10.12 -1.07 10.39
CA LYS A 188 11.35 -1.52 9.73
C LYS A 188 11.66 -0.59 8.57
N GLY A 189 12.90 -0.13 8.49
CA GLY A 189 13.30 0.86 7.50
C GLY A 189 14.80 1.04 7.38
N ASN A 190 15.18 1.91 6.45
CA ASN A 190 16.56 2.36 6.30
C ASN A 190 16.54 3.82 5.80
N VAL A 191 17.63 4.55 6.01
CA VAL A 191 17.83 5.91 5.51
C VAL A 191 19.00 5.95 4.54
N MET A 192 18.91 6.79 3.51
CA MET A 192 19.95 6.90 2.49
C MET A 192 20.11 8.36 2.05
N ALA A 193 21.35 8.80 1.89
CA ALA A 193 21.60 10.14 1.35
C ALA A 193 21.18 10.21 -0.11
N ASN A 194 20.71 11.38 -0.54
CA ASN A 194 20.29 11.60 -1.92
C ASN A 194 21.40 11.29 -2.93
N SER A 195 22.64 11.70 -2.62
CA SER A 195 23.82 11.46 -3.46
C SER A 195 24.10 9.99 -3.68
N ASP A 196 23.91 9.16 -2.66
CA ASP A 196 24.24 7.74 -2.70
C ASP A 196 23.23 6.99 -3.56
N LEU A 197 21.94 7.32 -3.39
CA LEU A 197 20.88 6.79 -4.25
C LEU A 197 21.12 7.14 -5.72
N LEU A 198 21.44 8.40 -6.02
CA LEU A 198 21.72 8.84 -7.38
C LEU A 198 22.99 8.17 -7.96
N ALA A 199 24.00 7.90 -7.13
CA ALA A 199 25.19 7.16 -7.55
C ALA A 199 24.84 5.70 -7.92
N ILE A 200 23.96 5.05 -7.16
CA ILE A 200 23.47 3.69 -7.45
C ILE A 200 22.68 3.69 -8.77
N LEU A 201 21.76 4.64 -8.97
CA LEU A 201 21.03 4.74 -10.24
C LEU A 201 21.98 4.90 -11.44
N LYS A 202 22.99 5.76 -11.30
CA LYS A 202 24.02 5.96 -12.33
C LYS A 202 24.83 4.68 -12.60
N LYS A 203 25.21 3.94 -11.56
CA LYS A 203 25.93 2.67 -11.68
C LYS A 203 25.13 1.63 -12.46
N HIS A 204 23.81 1.59 -12.24
CA HIS A 204 22.89 0.70 -12.96
C HIS A 204 22.46 1.23 -14.34
N GLY A 205 22.94 2.41 -14.77
CA GLY A 205 22.56 3.02 -16.04
C GLY A 205 21.08 3.44 -16.11
N VAL A 206 20.41 3.58 -14.96
CA VAL A 206 18.99 3.93 -14.89
C VAL A 206 18.83 5.45 -14.97
N THR A 207 18.03 5.90 -15.94
CA THR A 207 17.65 7.31 -16.09
C THR A 207 16.15 7.44 -15.87
N LEU A 208 15.77 8.20 -14.84
CA LEU A 208 14.37 8.52 -14.54
C LEU A 208 13.94 9.77 -15.31
N LYS A 209 12.67 9.84 -15.71
CA LYS A 209 12.07 11.03 -16.33
C LYS A 209 12.00 12.18 -15.34
N ASN A 210 11.70 11.88 -14.09
CA ASN A 210 11.65 12.84 -13.00
C ASN A 210 12.96 12.83 -12.24
N MET A 211 13.42 14.00 -11.82
CA MET A 211 14.57 14.16 -10.92
C MET A 211 14.08 14.58 -9.52
N PRO A 212 14.84 14.28 -8.45
CA PRO A 212 14.53 14.80 -7.13
C PRO A 212 14.47 16.33 -7.18
N ARG A 213 13.40 16.91 -6.62
CA ARG A 213 13.27 18.37 -6.53
C ARG A 213 14.06 18.98 -5.37
N THR A 214 14.62 18.13 -4.52
CA THR A 214 15.40 18.48 -3.34
C THR A 214 16.60 17.55 -3.24
N ASN A 215 17.58 17.93 -2.41
CA ASN A 215 18.71 17.09 -2.02
C ASN A 215 18.49 16.42 -0.65
N LEU A 216 17.24 16.37 -0.17
CA LEU A 216 16.91 15.78 1.11
C LEU A 216 17.21 14.28 1.11
N PRO A 217 17.52 13.68 2.28
CA PRO A 217 17.70 12.24 2.38
C PRO A 217 16.40 11.48 2.15
N PHE A 218 16.56 10.20 1.81
CA PHE A 218 15.47 9.25 1.67
C PHE A 218 15.28 8.44 2.95
N VAL A 219 14.02 8.09 3.22
CA VAL A 219 13.65 7.04 4.16
C VAL A 219 12.87 5.97 3.41
N PHE A 220 13.28 4.72 3.62
CA PHE A 220 12.64 3.52 3.10
C PHE A 220 11.85 2.86 4.23
N VAL A 221 10.58 2.56 4.00
CA VAL A 221 9.67 2.03 5.03
C VAL A 221 9.04 0.72 4.54
N TRP A 222 9.37 -0.38 5.22
CA TRP A 222 8.71 -1.69 5.04
C TRP A 222 7.49 -1.88 5.94
N GLY A 223 7.32 -1.00 6.93
CA GLY A 223 6.22 -1.04 7.90
C GLY A 223 6.59 -1.82 9.16
N ARG A 224 5.61 -2.02 10.05
CA ARG A 224 5.84 -2.65 11.37
C ARG A 224 6.11 -4.14 11.25
N GLY A 225 6.91 -4.69 12.17
CA GLY A 225 7.24 -6.12 12.22
C GLY A 225 6.02 -7.07 12.26
N ASP A 226 4.89 -6.64 12.83
CA ASP A 226 3.62 -7.40 12.82
C ASP A 226 2.88 -7.38 11.46
N SER A 227 3.43 -6.67 10.47
CA SER A 227 2.87 -6.49 9.12
C SER A 227 3.53 -7.41 8.09
N ILE A 228 4.20 -8.47 8.54
CA ILE A 228 4.91 -9.45 7.71
C ILE A 228 4.59 -10.87 8.21
N VAL A 229 4.45 -11.83 7.28
CA VAL A 229 4.33 -13.26 7.58
C VAL A 229 5.63 -13.96 7.24
N SER A 230 6.07 -14.93 8.06
CA SER A 230 7.24 -15.77 7.73
C SER A 230 6.80 -17.08 7.09
N TYR A 231 7.03 -17.25 5.79
CA TYR A 231 6.84 -18.51 5.09
C TYR A 231 8.14 -19.30 5.07
N ARG A 232 8.29 -20.26 5.99
CA ARG A 232 9.51 -21.09 6.12
C ARG A 232 10.81 -20.27 6.22
N GLY A 233 10.76 -19.10 6.86
CA GLY A 233 11.90 -18.18 6.99
C GLY A 233 11.96 -17.10 5.92
N ALA A 234 11.21 -17.22 4.81
CA ALA A 234 11.05 -16.13 3.86
C ALA A 234 10.06 -15.08 4.39
N ILE A 235 10.43 -13.81 4.30
CA ILE A 235 9.58 -12.66 4.61
C ILE A 235 8.55 -12.52 3.48
N VAL A 236 7.27 -12.68 3.80
CA VAL A 236 6.15 -12.51 2.87
C VAL A 236 5.24 -11.42 3.39
N ALA A 237 5.19 -10.30 2.66
CA ALA A 237 4.39 -9.14 3.00
C ALA A 237 3.11 -9.07 2.14
N PRO A 238 2.04 -8.40 2.61
CA PRO A 238 0.82 -8.20 1.81
C PRO A 238 1.07 -7.51 0.46
N GLU A 239 2.10 -6.69 0.36
CA GLU A 239 2.54 -6.02 -0.87
C GLU A 239 2.98 -7.04 -1.93
N ASN A 240 3.61 -8.15 -1.52
CA ASN A 240 3.96 -9.23 -2.45
C ASN A 240 2.68 -9.82 -3.07
N LEU A 241 1.67 -10.15 -2.24
CA LEU A 241 0.41 -10.71 -2.71
C LEU A 241 -0.38 -9.69 -3.57
N GLY A 242 -0.39 -8.42 -3.17
CA GLY A 242 -1.01 -7.35 -3.94
C GLY A 242 -0.36 -7.17 -5.32
N GLU A 243 0.97 -7.26 -5.41
CA GLU A 243 1.69 -7.22 -6.68
C GLU A 243 1.47 -8.49 -7.51
N ALA A 244 1.36 -9.66 -6.90
CA ALA A 244 0.99 -10.90 -7.60
C ALA A 244 -0.41 -10.80 -8.24
N ILE A 245 -1.39 -10.25 -7.49
CA ILE A 245 -2.73 -9.95 -7.99
C ILE A 245 -2.69 -8.95 -9.16
N ASN A 246 -1.81 -7.95 -9.08
CA ASN A 246 -1.61 -6.96 -10.13
C ASN A 246 -1.07 -7.61 -11.41
N ARG A 247 0.02 -8.40 -11.32
CA ARG A 247 0.62 -9.10 -12.46
C ARG A 247 -0.32 -10.12 -13.11
N ALA A 248 -1.20 -10.73 -12.31
CA ALA A 248 -2.25 -11.62 -12.80
C ALA A 248 -3.40 -10.89 -13.53
N GLY A 249 -3.44 -9.55 -13.52
CA GLY A 249 -4.53 -8.75 -14.10
C GLY A 249 -5.85 -8.88 -13.31
N LEU A 250 -5.78 -9.21 -12.01
CA LEU A 250 -6.95 -9.49 -11.17
C LEU A 250 -7.35 -8.34 -10.25
N ASN A 251 -6.61 -7.22 -10.28
CA ASN A 251 -6.83 -6.04 -9.44
C ASN A 251 -8.27 -5.50 -9.47
N GLU A 252 -8.93 -5.53 -10.63
CA GLU A 252 -10.32 -5.08 -10.75
C GLU A 252 -11.35 -6.13 -10.32
N LYS A 253 -10.96 -7.41 -10.23
CA LYS A 253 -11.85 -8.51 -9.83
C LYS A 253 -11.82 -8.81 -8.33
N ILE A 254 -10.77 -8.37 -7.63
CA ILE A 254 -10.58 -8.64 -6.20
C ILE A 254 -10.98 -7.41 -5.37
N ALA A 255 -11.87 -7.63 -4.40
CA ALA A 255 -12.30 -6.63 -3.43
C ALA A 255 -11.30 -6.56 -2.27
N HIS A 256 -11.03 -7.71 -1.65
CA HIS A 256 -10.17 -7.81 -0.48
C HIS A 256 -9.18 -8.98 -0.61
N TYR A 257 -8.00 -8.81 -0.03
CA TYR A 257 -6.99 -9.85 0.08
C TYR A 257 -6.20 -9.67 1.39
N ALA A 258 -5.71 -10.78 1.92
CA ALA A 258 -4.86 -10.82 3.12
C ALA A 258 -4.02 -12.10 3.15
N LEU A 259 -3.03 -12.13 4.03
CA LEU A 259 -2.31 -13.34 4.43
C LEU A 259 -2.89 -13.83 5.76
N PHE A 260 -3.04 -15.13 5.92
CA PHE A 260 -3.40 -15.75 7.18
C PHE A 260 -2.36 -16.80 7.55
N GLN A 261 -1.88 -16.75 8.79
CA GLN A 261 -0.93 -17.72 9.32
C GLN A 261 -1.46 -18.33 10.62
N TYR A 262 -1.45 -19.65 10.67
CA TYR A 262 -1.87 -20.42 11.84
C TYR A 262 -0.91 -21.58 12.09
N THR A 263 -0.94 -22.15 13.29
CA THR A 263 -0.07 -23.27 13.65
C THR A 263 -0.91 -24.43 14.15
N GLU A 264 -0.85 -25.55 13.45
CA GLU A 264 -1.56 -26.77 13.81
C GLU A 264 -0.55 -27.91 13.95
N ASN A 265 -0.58 -28.62 15.09
CA ASN A 265 0.33 -29.72 15.40
C ASN A 265 1.82 -29.36 15.27
N GLY A 266 2.19 -28.12 15.61
CA GLY A 266 3.57 -27.64 15.51
C GLY A 266 4.04 -27.31 14.09
N LYS A 267 3.17 -27.42 13.08
CA LYS A 267 3.42 -26.96 11.72
C LYS A 267 2.74 -25.61 11.50
N THR A 268 3.45 -24.68 10.88
CA THR A 268 2.91 -23.37 10.51
C THR A 268 2.42 -23.40 9.07
N PHE A 269 1.19 -22.96 8.87
CA PHE A 269 0.52 -22.90 7.57
C PHE A 269 0.33 -21.45 7.15
N THR A 270 0.39 -21.20 5.84
CA THR A 270 0.16 -19.86 5.27
C THR A 270 -0.96 -19.95 4.26
N GLU A 271 -1.94 -19.06 4.36
CA GLU A 271 -3.05 -18.97 3.42
C GLU A 271 -3.12 -17.59 2.77
N PHE A 272 -3.48 -17.58 1.50
CA PHE A 272 -3.89 -16.38 0.78
C PHE A 272 -5.40 -16.27 0.90
N MET A 273 -5.87 -15.27 1.63
CA MET A 273 -7.29 -14.96 1.75
C MET A 273 -7.66 -14.04 0.60
N VAL A 274 -8.68 -14.40 -0.18
CA VAL A 274 -9.15 -13.57 -1.31
C VAL A 274 -10.68 -13.48 -1.29
N GLU A 275 -11.19 -12.26 -1.46
CA GLU A 275 -12.61 -11.98 -1.67
C GLU A 275 -12.80 -11.31 -3.05
N PRO A 276 -13.60 -11.89 -3.96
CA PRO A 276 -13.94 -11.26 -5.23
C PRO A 276 -14.84 -10.03 -5.02
N LYS A 277 -14.78 -9.10 -5.97
CA LYS A 277 -15.83 -8.07 -6.10
C LYS A 277 -17.15 -8.74 -6.47
N GLU A 278 -18.26 -8.16 -6.02
CA GLU A 278 -19.60 -8.63 -6.36
C GLU A 278 -19.78 -8.71 -7.88
N GLY A 279 -20.27 -9.87 -8.37
CA GLY A 279 -20.48 -10.11 -9.80
C GLY A 279 -19.22 -10.46 -10.60
N HIS A 280 -18.07 -10.66 -9.95
CA HIS A 280 -16.84 -11.10 -10.61
C HIS A 280 -16.42 -12.51 -10.19
N ASP A 281 -16.16 -13.36 -11.18
CA ASP A 281 -15.55 -14.67 -10.95
C ASP A 281 -14.03 -14.59 -10.99
N LEU A 282 -13.40 -15.39 -10.11
CA LEU A 282 -11.95 -15.60 -10.12
C LEU A 282 -11.60 -16.90 -10.85
N PRO A 283 -10.43 -16.95 -11.52
CA PRO A 283 -10.04 -18.12 -12.27
C PRO A 283 -9.87 -19.36 -11.36
N PRO A 284 -10.16 -20.58 -11.84
CA PRO A 284 -10.06 -21.79 -11.02
C PRO A 284 -8.62 -22.10 -10.59
N ASN A 285 -7.63 -21.68 -11.38
CA ASN A 285 -6.20 -21.82 -11.11
C ASN A 285 -5.60 -20.59 -10.38
N LEU A 286 -6.41 -19.93 -9.53
CA LEU A 286 -6.01 -18.68 -8.87
C LEU A 286 -4.79 -18.89 -7.99
N LEU A 287 -4.74 -19.97 -7.20
CA LEU A 287 -3.63 -20.22 -6.28
C LEU A 287 -2.32 -20.37 -7.04
N GLU A 288 -2.30 -21.20 -8.09
CA GLU A 288 -1.13 -21.45 -8.91
C GLU A 288 -0.64 -20.16 -9.57
N THR A 289 -1.58 -19.38 -10.13
CA THR A 289 -1.27 -18.09 -10.76
C THR A 289 -0.64 -17.12 -9.77
N LEU A 290 -1.22 -16.99 -8.57
CA LEU A 290 -0.69 -16.11 -7.53
C LEU A 290 0.67 -16.59 -7.02
N VAL A 291 0.83 -17.88 -6.78
CA VAL A 291 2.11 -18.48 -6.33
C VAL A 291 3.20 -18.27 -7.37
N ASP A 292 2.93 -18.47 -8.65
CA ASP A 292 3.92 -18.26 -9.71
C ASP A 292 4.38 -16.80 -9.77
N HIS A 293 3.46 -15.83 -9.71
CA HIS A 293 3.86 -14.43 -9.62
C HIS A 293 4.59 -14.10 -8.32
N MET A 294 4.19 -14.66 -7.18
CA MET A 294 4.90 -14.50 -5.91
C MET A 294 6.35 -15.00 -5.98
N ARG A 295 6.59 -16.12 -6.68
CA ARG A 295 7.92 -16.67 -6.93
C ARG A 295 8.77 -15.74 -7.80
N ASP A 296 8.16 -15.03 -8.74
CA ASP A 296 8.87 -14.03 -9.55
C ASP A 296 9.18 -12.74 -8.77
N ILE A 297 8.32 -12.38 -7.82
CA ILE A 297 8.42 -11.15 -7.04
C ILE A 297 9.43 -11.29 -5.89
N ASN A 298 9.45 -12.46 -5.23
CA ASN A 298 10.20 -12.67 -4.00
C ASN A 298 11.11 -13.92 -4.13
N PRO A 299 12.42 -13.73 -4.39
CA PRO A 299 13.38 -14.82 -4.57
C PRO A 299 13.51 -15.75 -3.36
N ASP A 300 13.42 -15.21 -2.15
CA ASP A 300 13.46 -16.01 -0.91
C ASP A 300 12.22 -16.89 -0.80
N PHE A 301 11.04 -16.32 -1.08
CA PHE A 301 9.80 -17.10 -1.14
C PHE A 301 9.89 -18.19 -2.21
N LYS A 302 10.43 -17.88 -3.40
CA LYS A 302 10.64 -18.86 -4.47
C LYS A 302 11.51 -20.01 -4.00
N LYS A 303 12.65 -19.71 -3.37
CA LYS A 303 13.56 -20.74 -2.85
C LYS A 303 12.85 -21.62 -1.83
N GLN A 304 12.18 -21.00 -0.84
CA GLN A 304 11.48 -21.76 0.21
C GLN A 304 10.30 -22.58 -0.33
N PHE A 305 9.61 -22.10 -1.36
CA PHE A 305 8.52 -22.80 -2.01
C PHE A 305 9.04 -23.99 -2.84
N ASP A 306 10.09 -23.78 -3.63
CA ASP A 306 10.69 -24.82 -4.48
C ASP A 306 11.33 -25.95 -3.64
N GLU A 307 11.92 -25.61 -2.49
CA GLU A 307 12.49 -26.55 -1.52
C GLU A 307 11.43 -27.21 -0.61
N CYS A 308 10.16 -26.80 -0.70
CA CYS A 308 9.07 -27.35 0.10
C CYS A 308 8.61 -28.72 -0.44
N ALA A 309 9.19 -29.78 0.13
CA ALA A 309 8.82 -31.15 -0.21
C ALA A 309 7.46 -31.60 0.37
N ASP A 310 6.98 -30.95 1.44
CA ASP A 310 5.69 -31.25 2.08
C ASP A 310 4.57 -30.46 1.36
N PRO A 311 3.64 -31.10 0.64
CA PRO A 311 2.54 -30.41 -0.04
C PRO A 311 1.67 -29.61 0.94
N ASP A 312 1.49 -30.09 2.17
CA ASP A 312 0.72 -29.39 3.19
C ASP A 312 1.41 -28.11 3.69
N GLY A 313 2.73 -28.03 3.51
CA GLY A 313 3.54 -26.86 3.82
C GLY A 313 3.53 -25.78 2.73
N LYS A 314 2.85 -26.00 1.60
CA LYS A 314 2.67 -24.97 0.56
C LYS A 314 1.54 -24.00 0.93
N PRO A 315 1.58 -22.75 0.43
CA PRO A 315 0.49 -21.82 0.66
C PRO A 315 -0.82 -22.35 0.10
N LYS A 316 -1.91 -22.13 0.80
CA LYS A 316 -3.27 -22.49 0.36
C LYS A 316 -4.08 -21.25 0.02
N LEU A 317 -5.11 -21.40 -0.81
CA LEU A 317 -6.04 -20.30 -1.10
C LEU A 317 -7.31 -20.48 -0.28
N ARG A 318 -7.72 -19.45 0.47
CA ARG A 318 -9.04 -19.36 1.10
C ARG A 318 -9.88 -18.33 0.34
N LEU A 319 -10.86 -18.82 -0.41
CA LEU A 319 -11.77 -17.98 -1.18
C LEU A 319 -13.04 -17.68 -0.39
N PHE A 320 -13.40 -16.41 -0.30
CA PHE A 320 -14.61 -15.92 0.38
C PHE A 320 -15.69 -15.53 -0.63
N GLU A 321 -16.95 -15.63 -0.22
CA GLU A 321 -18.05 -15.00 -0.94
C GLU A 321 -17.98 -13.46 -0.77
N PRO A 322 -18.42 -12.66 -1.77
CA PRO A 322 -18.44 -11.21 -1.68
C PRO A 322 -19.07 -10.70 -0.36
N GLY A 323 -18.37 -9.81 0.35
CA GLY A 323 -18.83 -9.22 1.61
C GLY A 323 -18.72 -10.12 2.85
N THR A 324 -18.22 -11.36 2.73
CA THR A 324 -18.19 -12.32 3.85
C THR A 324 -16.83 -12.50 4.50
N SER A 325 -15.76 -11.95 3.91
CA SER A 325 -14.42 -12.08 4.47
C SER A 325 -14.29 -11.32 5.79
N PRO A 326 -13.35 -11.71 6.68
CA PRO A 326 -13.05 -10.94 7.88
C PRO A 326 -12.69 -9.48 7.62
N MET A 327 -12.14 -9.16 6.44
CA MET A 327 -11.82 -7.80 6.03
C MET A 327 -13.09 -6.98 5.79
N SER A 328 -14.10 -7.58 5.13
CA SER A 328 -15.40 -6.96 4.90
C SER A 328 -16.19 -6.79 6.20
N VAL A 329 -16.21 -7.81 7.07
CA VAL A 329 -16.87 -7.74 8.38
C VAL A 329 -16.20 -6.70 9.30
N GLN A 330 -14.86 -6.66 9.34
CA GLN A 330 -14.12 -5.63 10.09
C GLN A 330 -14.50 -4.24 9.61
N ARG A 331 -14.59 -4.06 8.29
CA ARG A 331 -14.89 -2.78 7.68
C ARG A 331 -16.33 -2.33 7.94
N GLU A 332 -17.29 -3.24 7.89
CA GLU A 332 -18.68 -2.92 8.22
C GLU A 332 -18.83 -2.49 9.68
N ARG A 333 -18.16 -3.19 10.59
CA ARG A 333 -18.26 -2.94 12.04
C ARG A 333 -17.41 -1.75 12.51
N TYR A 334 -16.24 -1.58 11.92
CA TYR A 334 -15.27 -0.52 12.24
C TYR A 334 -14.81 0.22 10.97
N PRO A 335 -15.67 1.02 10.33
CA PRO A 335 -15.37 1.68 9.06
C PRO A 335 -14.23 2.73 9.15
N GLN A 336 -13.83 3.10 10.37
CA GLN A 336 -12.73 4.04 10.62
C GLN A 336 -11.39 3.34 10.83
N ALA A 337 -11.39 2.01 11.01
CA ALA A 337 -10.18 1.26 11.28
C ALA A 337 -9.36 1.04 10.00
N LYS A 338 -8.03 1.03 10.15
CA LYS A 338 -7.13 0.60 9.07
C LYS A 338 -7.45 -0.84 8.69
N LYS A 339 -7.45 -1.12 7.38
CA LYS A 339 -7.67 -2.47 6.88
C LYS A 339 -6.57 -3.41 7.37
N LYS A 340 -6.97 -4.56 7.89
CA LYS A 340 -6.05 -5.63 8.27
C LYS A 340 -5.72 -6.51 7.06
N TYR A 341 -4.42 -6.71 6.82
CA TYR A 341 -3.91 -7.53 5.72
C TYR A 341 -3.20 -8.81 6.17
N ILE A 342 -2.97 -8.95 7.47
CA ILE A 342 -2.39 -10.16 8.05
C ILE A 342 -3.24 -10.58 9.22
N PHE A 343 -3.62 -11.85 9.22
CA PHE A 343 -4.31 -12.50 10.31
C PHE A 343 -3.39 -13.58 10.89
N PHE A 344 -3.31 -13.63 12.22
CA PHE A 344 -2.63 -14.70 12.94
C PHE A 344 -3.67 -15.43 13.76
N GLU A 345 -3.51 -16.74 13.93
CA GLU A 345 -4.27 -17.45 14.94
C GLU A 345 -3.86 -16.99 16.35
N LYS A 346 -4.56 -15.97 16.87
CA LYS A 346 -4.40 -15.46 18.23
C LYS A 346 -5.74 -15.53 18.95
N ALA A 347 -5.73 -16.10 20.16
CA ALA A 347 -6.92 -16.17 20.99
C ALA A 347 -7.45 -14.76 21.32
N GLY A 348 -8.74 -14.52 21.06
CA GLY A 348 -9.43 -13.26 21.39
C GLY A 348 -9.50 -12.21 20.29
N ASP A 349 -8.93 -12.44 19.11
CA ASP A 349 -9.14 -11.56 17.95
C ASP A 349 -10.40 -11.97 17.20
N GLU A 350 -11.44 -11.15 17.32
CA GLU A 350 -12.81 -11.42 16.82
C GLU A 350 -12.91 -11.53 15.29
N PHE A 351 -11.88 -11.10 14.55
CA PHE A 351 -11.83 -11.21 13.08
C PHE A 351 -10.88 -12.30 12.59
N THR A 352 -10.25 -13.06 13.49
CA THR A 352 -9.42 -14.17 13.06
C THR A 352 -10.33 -15.27 12.50
N PRO A 353 -10.19 -15.63 11.21
CA PRO A 353 -10.93 -16.76 10.68
C PRO A 353 -10.53 -18.01 11.45
N ASP A 354 -11.51 -18.81 11.85
CA ASP A 354 -11.23 -20.12 12.43
C ASP A 354 -10.59 -21.00 11.34
N HIS A 355 -9.42 -21.56 11.62
CA HIS A 355 -8.77 -22.49 10.70
C HIS A 355 -9.60 -23.77 10.53
N LYS A 356 -10.46 -24.12 11.51
CA LYS A 356 -11.35 -25.29 11.52
C LYS A 356 -12.73 -25.03 10.92
N VAL A 357 -13.22 -23.79 10.93
CA VAL A 357 -14.53 -23.42 10.35
C VAL A 357 -14.31 -22.73 9.01
N LEU A 358 -14.44 -23.53 7.95
CA LEU A 358 -14.37 -23.10 6.56
C LEU A 358 -15.64 -22.30 6.19
N LYS A 359 -15.62 -20.97 6.36
CA LYS A 359 -16.55 -20.06 5.65
C LYS A 359 -16.00 -19.65 4.27
N GLY A 360 -15.39 -20.59 3.57
CA GLY A 360 -14.76 -20.40 2.27
C GLY A 360 -14.15 -21.71 1.77
N THR A 361 -14.12 -21.92 0.45
CA THR A 361 -13.51 -23.12 -0.14
C THR A 361 -11.99 -22.96 -0.07
N VAL A 362 -11.31 -23.91 0.59
CA VAL A 362 -9.85 -24.01 0.52
C VAL A 362 -9.47 -24.82 -0.70
N ILE A 363 -8.73 -24.21 -1.61
CA ILE A 363 -8.20 -24.87 -2.82
C ILE A 363 -6.73 -25.18 -2.55
N HIS A 364 -6.35 -26.43 -2.80
CA HIS A 364 -5.00 -26.97 -2.61
C HIS A 364 -4.16 -26.84 -3.87
#